data_AF-A0A1Q7FAN9-F1
#
_entry.id   AF-A0A1Q7FAN9-F1
#
_cell.length_a   1.000
_cell.length_b   1.000
_cell.length_c   1.000
_cell.angle_alpha   90.00
_cell.angle_beta   90.00
_cell.angle_gamma   90.00
#
_symmetry.space_group_name_H-M   'P 1'
#
loop_
_entity.id
_entity.type
_entity.pdbx_description
1 polymer ?
#
loop_
_entity_poly.entity_id
_entity_poly.type
_entity_poly.pdbx_seq_one_letter_code
_entity_poly.pdbx_strand_id
1 'polypeptide(L)'
;MSEPHSIIRQAFLESIKVLGTSGVGAIIEDLQPHGVYLDDPEFSLLKLHRALKQVIGDEATTMIIERLLLALDELCNLRMTMK
;
A
#
# COMPACT_ATOMS: atom_id res chain seq x y z
N MET A 1 4.10 -12.47 15.77
CA MET A 1 3.22 -11.29 15.69
C MET A 1 3.53 -10.59 14.39
N SER A 2 2.61 -10.52 13.43
CA SER A 2 2.82 -9.73 12.21
C SER A 2 2.90 -8.25 12.59
N GLU A 3 4.05 -7.65 12.34
CA GLU A 3 4.34 -6.24 12.63
C GLU A 3 3.34 -5.34 11.87
N PRO A 4 2.89 -4.20 12.45
CA PRO A 4 1.91 -3.31 11.81
C PRO A 4 2.28 -2.91 10.36
N HIS A 5 3.58 -2.76 10.08
CA HIS A 5 4.13 -2.45 8.76
C HIS A 5 3.84 -3.55 7.73
N SER A 6 3.81 -4.81 8.16
CA SER A 6 3.49 -5.97 7.32
C SER A 6 2.05 -5.92 6.80
N ILE A 7 1.10 -5.39 7.59
CA ILE A 7 -0.31 -5.34 7.19
C ILE A 7 -0.55 -4.22 6.19
N ILE A 8 0.04 -3.04 6.41
CA ILE A 8 -0.05 -1.92 5.46
C ILE A 8 0.58 -2.30 4.12
N ARG A 9 1.75 -2.95 4.15
CA ARG A 9 2.42 -3.47 2.94
C ARG A 9 1.51 -4.43 2.17
N GLN A 10 0.93 -5.41 2.87
CA GLN A 10 0.04 -6.39 2.24
C GLN A 10 -1.22 -5.74 1.65
N ALA A 11 -1.86 -4.84 2.41
CA ALA A 11 -3.03 -4.10 1.93
C ALA A 11 -2.70 -3.23 0.71
N PHE A 12 -1.55 -2.56 0.70
CA PHE A 12 -1.11 -1.79 -0.45
C PHE A 12 -0.93 -2.69 -1.68
N LEU A 13 -0.21 -3.80 -1.57
CA LEU A 13 -0.01 -4.74 -2.68
C LEU A 13 -1.32 -5.27 -3.26
N GLU A 14 -2.29 -5.62 -2.40
CA GLU A 14 -3.62 -6.05 -2.87
C GLU A 14 -4.38 -4.90 -3.56
N SER A 15 -4.27 -3.66 -3.07
CA SER A 15 -4.94 -2.49 -3.66
C SER A 15 -4.49 -2.18 -5.09
N ILE A 16 -3.22 -2.47 -5.42
CA ILE A 16 -2.63 -2.22 -6.74
C ILE A 16 -2.54 -3.46 -7.62
N LYS A 17 -2.93 -4.64 -7.10
CA LYS A 17 -2.86 -5.92 -7.82
C LYS A 17 -3.63 -5.93 -9.14
N VAL A 18 -4.66 -5.11 -9.26
CA VAL A 18 -5.48 -4.95 -10.47
C VAL A 18 -4.66 -4.48 -11.68
N LEU A 19 -3.52 -3.82 -11.43
CA LEU A 19 -2.61 -3.31 -12.45
C LEU A 19 -1.76 -4.42 -13.10
N GLY A 20 -1.86 -5.66 -12.60
CA GLY A 20 -1.03 -6.77 -13.03
C GLY A 20 0.42 -6.66 -12.52
N THR A 21 1.19 -7.72 -12.68
CA THR A 21 2.56 -7.82 -12.12
C THR A 21 3.48 -6.70 -12.61
N SER A 22 3.40 -6.33 -13.90
CA SER A 22 4.21 -5.26 -14.47
C SER A 22 3.84 -3.88 -13.91
N GLY A 23 2.53 -3.59 -13.75
CA GLY A 23 2.07 -2.32 -13.19
C GLY A 23 2.39 -2.19 -11.71
N VAL A 24 2.25 -3.29 -10.95
CA VAL A 24 2.68 -3.35 -9.55
C VAL A 24 4.17 -3.08 -9.42
N GLY A 25 5.00 -3.72 -10.25
CA GLY A 25 6.45 -3.50 -10.27
C GLY A 25 6.81 -2.03 -10.54
N ALA A 26 6.23 -1.44 -11.58
CA ALA A 26 6.47 -0.04 -11.95
C ALA A 26 6.12 0.93 -10.82
N ILE A 27 4.95 0.79 -10.19
CA ILE A 27 4.55 1.64 -9.05
C ILE A 27 5.54 1.49 -7.89
N ILE A 28 5.97 0.27 -7.57
CA ILE A 28 6.92 0.04 -6.47
C ILE A 28 8.28 0.69 -6.79
N GLU A 29 8.76 0.58 -8.03
CA GLU A 29 10.00 1.20 -8.49
C GLU A 29 9.89 2.73 -8.45
N ASP A 30 8.79 3.30 -8.93
CA ASP A 30 8.58 4.75 -8.95
C ASP A 30 8.42 5.36 -7.55
N LEU A 31 8.05 4.57 -6.54
CA LEU A 31 7.98 5.01 -5.14
C LEU A 31 9.37 5.15 -4.48
N GLN A 32 10.39 4.44 -4.96
CA GLN A 32 11.73 4.43 -4.34
C GLN A 32 12.44 5.79 -4.40
N PRO A 33 12.44 6.54 -5.53
CA PRO A 33 12.97 7.91 -5.58
C PRO A 33 12.32 8.87 -4.58
N HIS A 34 11.11 8.56 -4.12
CA HIS A 34 10.39 9.34 -3.11
C HIS A 34 10.59 8.82 -1.68
N GLY A 35 11.55 7.92 -1.46
CA GLY A 35 11.92 7.40 -0.15
C GLY A 35 10.91 6.43 0.45
N VAL A 36 10.11 5.78 -0.39
CA VAL A 36 9.16 4.75 0.04
C VAL A 36 9.67 3.38 -0.38
N TYR A 37 10.10 2.60 0.62
CA TYR A 37 10.48 1.20 0.47
C TYR A 37 9.49 0.34 1.25
N LEU A 38 8.91 -0.67 0.61
CA LEU A 38 7.85 -1.49 1.23
C LEU A 38 8.34 -2.37 2.39
N ASP A 39 9.64 -2.66 2.43
CA ASP A 39 10.26 -3.46 3.48
C ASP A 39 10.96 -2.58 4.56
N ASP A 40 10.78 -1.25 4.49
CA ASP A 40 11.29 -0.30 5.50
C ASP A 40 10.48 -0.43 6.80
N PRO A 41 11.11 -0.61 7.98
CA PRO A 41 10.42 -0.60 9.26
C PRO A 41 9.72 0.73 9.57
N GLU A 42 10.10 1.84 8.92
CA GLU A 42 9.40 3.12 9.02
C GLU A 42 8.35 3.35 7.92
N PHE A 43 7.98 2.30 7.17
CA PHE A 43 6.94 2.38 6.15
C PHE A 43 5.60 2.74 6.78
N SER A 44 4.95 3.79 6.27
CA SER A 44 3.67 4.28 6.81
C SER A 44 2.74 4.76 5.70
N LEU A 45 1.45 4.75 5.99
CA LEU A 45 0.40 5.27 5.09
C LEU A 45 0.65 6.72 4.67
N LEU A 46 1.16 7.54 5.59
CA LEU A 46 1.43 8.95 5.30
C LEU A 46 2.57 9.11 4.28
N LYS A 47 3.67 8.36 4.44
CA LYS A 47 4.79 8.35 3.48
C LYS A 47 4.29 7.84 2.12
N LEU A 48 3.54 6.73 2.10
CA LEU A 48 2.96 6.15 0.90
C LEU A 48 2.04 7.12 0.15
N HIS A 49 1.08 7.74 0.85
CA HIS A 49 0.13 8.68 0.25
C HIS A 49 0.84 9.88 -0.38
N ARG A 50 1.85 10.46 0.31
CA ARG A 50 2.63 11.57 -0.24
C ARG A 50 3.37 11.17 -1.51
N ALA A 51 4.02 9.99 -1.52
CA ALA A 51 4.77 9.52 -2.66
C ALA A 51 3.85 9.18 -3.85
N LEU A 52 2.72 8.50 -3.62
CA LEU A 52 1.72 8.22 -4.66
C LEU A 52 1.25 9.51 -5.35
N LYS A 53 0.99 10.58 -4.58
CA LYS A 53 0.61 11.87 -5.17
C LYS A 53 1.65 12.42 -6.14
N GLN A 54 2.93 12.20 -5.87
CA GLN A 54 4.02 12.62 -6.75
C GLN A 54 4.16 11.73 -7.98
N VAL A 55 3.91 10.43 -7.85
CA VAL A 55 4.09 9.44 -8.93
C VAL A 55 2.91 9.43 -9.91
N ILE A 56 1.69 9.33 -9.39
CA ILE A 56 0.48 9.06 -10.19
C ILE A 56 -0.57 10.18 -10.12
N GLY A 57 -0.29 11.25 -9.37
CA GLY A 57 -1.22 12.36 -9.18
C GLY A 57 -2.33 12.10 -8.16
N ASP A 58 -3.10 13.15 -7.86
CA ASP A 58 -4.08 13.16 -6.76
C ASP A 58 -5.26 12.20 -6.96
N GLU A 59 -5.83 12.14 -8.17
CA GLU A 59 -7.02 11.33 -8.47
C GLU A 59 -6.71 9.84 -8.34
N ALA A 60 -5.67 9.37 -9.01
CA ALA A 60 -5.24 7.98 -8.94
C ALA A 60 -4.77 7.60 -7.52
N THR A 61 -4.12 8.51 -6.81
CA THR A 61 -3.77 8.28 -5.40
C THR A 61 -5.00 8.06 -4.54
N THR A 62 -6.03 8.89 -4.70
CA THR A 62 -7.27 8.76 -3.93
C THR A 62 -7.90 7.38 -4.13
N MET A 63 -8.01 6.93 -5.38
CA MET A 63 -8.54 5.60 -5.71
C MET A 63 -7.72 4.46 -5.09
N ILE A 64 -6.39 4.53 -5.15
CA ILE A 64 -5.53 3.50 -4.55
C ILE A 64 -5.67 3.49 -3.02
N ILE A 65 -5.75 4.66 -2.39
CA ILE A 65 -5.86 4.79 -0.94
C ILE A 65 -7.21 4.26 -0.45
N GLU A 66 -8.31 4.53 -1.15
CA GLU A 66 -9.61 3.95 -0.82
C GLU A 66 -9.57 2.41 -0.89
N ARG A 67 -8.99 1.84 -1.94
CA ARG A 67 -8.82 0.38 -2.06
C ARG A 67 -7.91 -0.19 -0.99
N LEU A 68 -6.86 0.53 -0.62
CA LEU A 68 -5.97 0.14 0.47
C LEU A 68 -6.73 0.07 1.79
N LEU A 69 -7.54 1.09 2.10
CA LEU A 69 -8.32 1.11 3.35
C LEU A 69 -9.33 -0.04 3.42
N LEU A 70 -9.97 -0.39 2.30
CA LEU A 70 -10.82 -1.58 2.22
C LEU A 70 -10.04 -2.87 2.48
N ALA A 71 -8.87 -3.03 1.84
CA ALA A 71 -8.01 -4.19 2.08
C ALA A 71 -7.49 -4.25 3.53
N LEU A 72 -7.21 -3.10 4.16
CA LEU A 72 -6.86 -3.03 5.58
C LEU A 72 -8.00 -3.52 6.47
N ASP A 73 -9.23 -3.08 6.20
CA ASP A 73 -10.41 -3.49 6.97
C ASP A 73 -10.64 -5.00 6.85
N GLU A 74 -10.56 -5.56 5.64
CA GLU A 74 -10.66 -7.00 5.40
C GLU A 74 -9.58 -7.79 6.16
N LEU A 75 -8.32 -7.36 6.08
CA LEU A 75 -7.20 -8.03 6.77
C LEU A 75 -7.32 -7.93 8.29
N CYS A 76 -7.79 -6.80 8.82
CA CYS A 76 -8.01 -6.62 10.25
C CYS A 76 -9.17 -7.50 10.74
N ASN A 77 -10.27 -7.54 9.99
CA ASN A 77 -11.45 -8.35 10.32
C ASN A 77 -11.14 -9.85 10.26
N LEU A 78 -10.43 -10.33 9.24
CA LEU A 78 -9.94 -11.72 9.15
C LEU A 78 -9.07 -12.11 10.34
N ARG A 79 -8.22 -11.18 10.81
CA ARG A 79 -7.37 -11.44 11.98
C ARG A 79 -8.17 -11.52 13.28
N MET A 80 -9.31 -10.83 13.37
CA MET A 80 -10.19 -10.90 14.53
C MET A 80 -11.01 -12.20 14.56
N THR A 81 -11.39 -12.74 13.41
CA THR A 81 -12.14 -14.01 13.33
C THR A 81 -11.26 -15.25 13.51
N MET A 82 -9.95 -15.14 13.31
CA MET A 82 -8.98 -16.22 13.53
C MET A 82 -8.34 -16.23 14.94
N LYS A 83 -8.79 -15.36 15.85
CA LYS A 83 -8.41 -15.35 17.27
C LYS A 83 -9.47 -16.04 18.11
#